data_AF-A0A9D4GIB0-F1
#
_entry.id   AF-A0A9D4GIB0-F1
#
_cell.length_a   1.000
_cell.length_b   1.000
_cell.length_c   1.000
_cell.angle_alpha   90.00
_cell.angle_beta   90.00
_cell.angle_gamma   90.00
#
_symmetry.space_group_name_H-M   'P 1'
#
loop_
_entity.id
_entity.type
_entity.pdbx_description
1 polymer ?
#
loop_
_entity_poly.entity_id
_entity_poly.type
_entity_poly.pdbx_seq_one_letter_code
_entity_poly.pdbx_strand_id
1 'polypeptide(L)' 'MNADEFEKHGIEMVRYIANYMRTLHTRTVSADVEPGYMRNLLPAQAPETGENFEDILKDVEKVIMPGVGS' A
#
# COMPACT_ATOMS: atom_id res chain seq x y z
N MET A 1 -12.20 -7.93 11.39
CA MET A 1 -12.28 -6.48 11.63
C MET A 1 -13.63 -6.16 12.27
N ASN A 2 -13.62 -5.64 13.50
CA ASN A 2 -14.76 -5.06 14.19
C ASN A 2 -14.78 -3.52 14.06
N ALA A 3 -15.75 -2.84 14.68
CA ALA A 3 -15.89 -1.38 14.58
C ALA A 3 -14.68 -0.61 15.15
N ASP A 4 -14.16 -1.01 16.31
CA ASP A 4 -13.02 -0.35 16.95
C ASP A 4 -11.73 -0.52 16.11
N GLU A 5 -11.53 -1.73 15.55
CA GLU A 5 -10.44 -2.01 14.61
C GLU A 5 -10.59 -1.18 13.34
N PHE A 6 -11.80 -1.08 12.79
CA PHE A 6 -12.07 -0.27 11.61
C PHE A 6 -11.76 1.22 11.84
N GLU A 7 -12.19 1.77 12.98
CA GLU A 7 -11.90 3.16 13.34
C GLU A 7 -10.38 3.40 13.47
N LYS A 8 -9.69 2.51 14.19
CA LYS A 8 -8.22 2.56 14.32
C LYS A 8 -7.53 2.57 12.95
N HIS A 9 -7.85 1.62 12.10
CA HIS A 9 -7.24 1.49 10.77
C HIS A 9 -7.63 2.60 9.81
N GLY A 10 -8.85 3.15 9.94
CA GLY A 10 -9.28 4.34 9.21
C GLY A 10 -8.42 5.57 9.54
N ILE A 11 -8.13 5.80 10.82
CA ILE A 11 -7.23 6.87 11.26
C ILE A 11 -5.81 6.67 10.72
N GLU A 12 -5.31 5.43 10.74
CA GLU A 12 -4.00 5.07 10.17
C GLU A 12 -3.94 5.39 8.66
N MET A 13 -4.98 5.02 7.91
CA MET A 13 -5.07 5.31 6.47
C MET A 13 -5.15 6.81 6.17
N VAL A 14 -5.89 7.59 6.97
CA VAL A 14 -5.94 9.05 6.82
C VAL A 14 -4.55 9.67 7.07
N ARG A 15 -3.84 9.22 8.11
CA ARG A 15 -2.47 9.68 8.39
C ARG A 15 -1.52 9.32 7.26
N TYR A 16 -1.66 8.12 6.71
CA TYR A 16 -0.90 7.63 5.57
C TYR A 16 -1.07 8.53 4.34
N ILE A 17 -2.31 8.77 3.91
CA ILE A 17 -2.63 9.62 2.75
C ILE A 17 -2.11 11.05 2.99
N ALA A 18 -2.31 11.60 4.18
CA ALA A 18 -1.81 12.93 4.52
C ALA A 18 -0.28 13.00 4.45
N ASN A 19 0.43 11.95 4.87
CA ASN A 19 1.88 11.88 4.75
C ASN A 19 2.35 11.74 3.29
N TYR A 20 1.65 10.90 2.50
CA TYR A 20 1.88 10.77 1.06
C TYR A 20 1.77 12.14 0.37
N MET A 21 0.69 12.89 0.61
CA MET A 21 0.53 14.23 0.01
C MET A 21 1.61 15.22 0.45
N ARG A 22 2.05 15.19 1.72
CA ARG A 22 3.12 16.07 2.21
C ARG A 22 4.48 15.74 1.57
N THR A 23 4.75 14.46 1.32
CA THR A 23 6.02 13.95 0.78
C THR A 23 5.99 13.75 -0.73
N LEU A 24 4.89 14.09 -1.41
CA LEU A 24 4.72 13.88 -2.85
C LEU A 24 5.87 14.49 -3.66
N HIS A 25 6.33 15.68 -3.28
CA HIS A 25 7.43 16.39 -3.93
C HIS A 25 8.81 15.71 -3.79
N THR A 26 8.99 14.80 -2.83
CA THR A 26 10.24 14.03 -2.66
C THR A 26 10.20 12.69 -3.39
N ARG A 27 9.05 12.30 -3.95
CA ARG A 27 8.89 11.03 -4.67
C ARG A 27 9.23 11.22 -6.15
N THR A 28 9.78 10.18 -6.76
CA THR A 28 10.13 10.17 -8.19
C THR A 28 8.87 10.12 -9.03
N VAL A 29 8.72 11.07 -9.95
CA VAL A 29 7.56 11.16 -10.85
C VAL A 29 7.51 9.98 -11.83
N SER A 30 8.68 9.52 -12.28
CA SER A 30 8.78 8.33 -13.14
C SER A 30 8.80 7.07 -12.29
N ALA A 31 7.86 6.16 -12.54
CA ALA A 31 7.92 4.80 -12.02
C ALA A 31 9.06 4.05 -12.73
N ASP A 32 10.01 3.51 -11.98
CA ASP A 32 11.13 2.69 -12.47
C ASP A 32 10.79 1.20 -12.35
N VAL A 33 9.74 0.79 -13.06
CA VAL A 33 9.20 -0.58 -12.99
C VAL A 33 8.86 -1.11 -14.38
N GLU A 34 9.10 -2.40 -14.57
CA GLU A 34 8.79 -3.10 -15.81
C GLU A 34 7.30 -3.50 -15.89
N PRO A 35 6.70 -3.55 -17.09
CA PRO A 35 5.35 -4.08 -17.27
C PRO A 35 5.20 -5.47 -16.62
N GLY A 36 4.20 -5.60 -15.75
CA GLY A 36 3.92 -6.85 -15.04
C GLY A 36 4.71 -7.09 -13.74
N TYR A 37 5.55 -6.15 -13.29
CA TYR A 37 6.38 -6.31 -12.09
C TYR A 37 5.61 -6.78 -10.84
N MET A 38 4.40 -6.26 -10.63
CA MET A 38 3.56 -6.60 -9.45
C MET A 38 3.25 -8.10 -9.38
N ARG A 39 3.16 -8.79 -10.52
CA ARG A 39 2.80 -10.22 -10.55
C ARG A 39 3.83 -11.10 -9.86
N ASN A 40 5.10 -10.68 -9.86
CA ASN A 40 6.18 -11.39 -9.19
C ASN A 40 6.29 -11.04 -7.69
N LEU A 41 5.61 -9.98 -7.24
CA LEU A 41 5.63 -9.51 -5.85
C LEU A 41 4.44 -10.01 -5.03
N LEU A 42 3.37 -10.46 -5.71
CA LEU A 42 2.16 -10.97 -5.09
C LEU A 42 2.16 -12.51 -5.06
N PRO A 43 1.50 -13.12 -4.07
CA PRO A 43 1.29 -14.57 -4.07
C PRO A 43 0.47 -15.00 -5.30
N ALA A 44 0.73 -16.22 -5.79
CA ALA A 44 0.07 -16.75 -6.98
C ALA A 44 -1.43 -17.02 -6.78
N GLN A 45 -1.86 -17.15 -5.53
CA GLN A 45 -3.24 -17.41 -5.13
C GLN A 45 -3.57 -16.55 -3.91
N ALA A 46 -4.85 -16.26 -3.73
CA ALA A 46 -5.33 -15.53 -2.55
C ALA A 46 -5.07 -16.36 -1.28
N PRO A 47 -4.72 -15.72 -0.15
CA PRO A 47 -4.55 -16.42 1.11
C PRO A 47 -5.88 -17.02 1.59
N GLU A 48 -5.83 -18.22 2.17
CA GLU A 48 -7.01 -18.91 2.70
C GLU A 48 -7.60 -18.21 3.94
N THR A 49 -6.76 -17.49 4.67
CA THR A 49 -7.13 -16.72 5.86
C THR A 49 -6.82 -15.25 5.65
N GLY A 50 -7.60 -14.37 6.27
CA GLY A 50 -7.32 -12.94 6.26
C GLY A 50 -5.97 -12.62 6.89
N GLU A 51 -5.29 -11.63 6.31
CA GLU A 51 -4.03 -11.08 6.81
C GLU A 51 -4.28 -9.89 7.74
N ASN A 52 -3.27 -9.56 8.56
CA ASN A 52 -3.35 -8.37 9.40
C ASN A 52 -3.36 -7.12 8.55
N PHE A 53 -4.12 -6.10 8.96
CA PHE A 53 -4.23 -4.85 8.22
C PHE A 53 -2.88 -4.13 8.10
N GLU A 54 -2.03 -4.25 9.12
CA GLU A 54 -0.67 -3.69 9.12
C GLU A 54 0.21 -4.30 8.02
N ASP A 55 0.02 -5.57 7.68
CA ASP A 55 0.79 -6.23 6.62
C ASP A 55 0.29 -5.81 5.24
N ILE A 56 -1.03 -5.68 5.07
CA ILE A 56 -1.65 -5.11 3.87
C ILE A 56 -1.13 -3.68 3.62
N LEU A 57 -1.05 -2.84 4.66
CA LEU A 57 -0.58 -1.46 4.52
C LEU A 57 0.91 -1.39 4.12
N LYS A 58 1.75 -2.32 4.60
CA LYS A 58 3.15 -2.44 4.17
C LYS A 58 3.24 -2.81 2.69
N ASP A 59 2.37 -3.71 2.22
CA ASP A 59 2.34 -4.10 0.82
C ASP A 59 1.92 -2.96 -0.11
N VAL A 60 1.09 -2.02 0.37
CA VAL A 60 0.79 -0.78 -0.39
C VAL A 60 2.09 0.00 -0.67
N GLU A 61 2.94 0.23 0.33
CA GLU A 61 4.20 0.95 0.12
C GLU A 61 5.23 0.12 -0.68
N LYS A 62 5.28 -1.20 -0.47
CA LYS A 62 6.30 -2.05 -1.10
C LYS A 62 5.96 -2.44 -2.54
N VAL A 63 4.69 -2.70 -2.82
CA VAL A 63 4.23 -3.31 -4.09
C VAL A 63 3.55 -2.27 -4.97
N ILE A 64 2.69 -1.41 -4.41
CA ILE A 64 1.89 -0.48 -5.21
C ILE A 64 2.68 0.81 -5.49
N MET A 65 3.26 1.43 -4.46
CA MET A 65 3.90 2.75 -4.59
C MET A 65 5.05 2.84 -5.61
N PRO A 66 5.89 1.82 -5.85
CA PRO A 66 6.90 1.88 -6.90
C PRO A 66 6.34 2.09 -8.32
N GLY A 67 5.11 1.64 -8.58
CA GLY A 67 4.43 1.81 -9.86
C GLY A 67 3.54 3.05 -9.96
N VAL A 68 3.38 3.82 -8.89
CA VAL A 68 2.64 5.08 -8.90
C VAL A 68 3.59 6.17 -9.37
N GLY A 69 3.62 6.40 -10.69
CA GLY A 69 4.16 7.63 -11.26
C GLY A 69 3.21 8.79 -10.97
N SER A 70 3.74 9.96 -10.63
CA SER A 70 2.94 11.18 -10.44
C SER A 70 2.54 11.81 -11.77
#